data_AF-A0A9D6F986-F1
#
_entry.id   AF-A0A9D6F986-F1
#
_cell.length_a   1.000
_cell.length_b   1.000
_cell.length_c   1.000
_cell.angle_alpha   90.00
_cell.angle_beta   90.00
_cell.angle_gamma   90.00
#
_symmetry.space_group_name_H-M   'P 1'
#
loop_
_entity.id
_entity.type
_entity.pdbx_description
1 polymer ?
#
loop_
_entity_poly.entity_id
_entity_poly.type
_entity_poly.pdbx_seq_one_letter_code
_entity_poly.pdbx_strand_id
1 'polypeptide(L)'
;MNLSTVGVPAGQRHARKRLGRGMGSGHGKTSARGHKGQMSRSGSRHKRGFEGGQMPLQRRLPKRGFVSHRRSEEVRLSDLALVNGDQ
;
A
#
# COMPACT_ATOMS: atom_id res chain seq x y z
N MET A 1 -22.30 21.52 19.94
CA MET A 1 -22.72 20.56 18.89
C MET A 1 -23.59 19.49 19.54
N ASN A 2 -24.69 19.07 18.91
CA ASN A 2 -25.55 18.00 19.44
C ASN A 2 -24.94 16.63 19.08
N LEU A 3 -24.62 15.82 20.08
CA LEU A 3 -23.93 14.54 19.89
C LEU A 3 -24.83 13.45 19.27
N SER A 4 -26.15 13.58 19.37
CA SER A 4 -27.11 12.58 18.86
C SER A 4 -27.25 12.58 17.33
N THR A 5 -26.85 13.67 16.66
CA THR A 5 -26.98 13.86 15.21
C THR A 5 -25.63 13.78 14.48
N VAL A 6 -24.58 13.31 15.15
CA VAL A 6 -23.24 13.21 14.56
C VAL A 6 -23.18 12.00 13.63
N GLY A 7 -23.34 12.26 12.33
CA GLY A 7 -23.09 11.28 11.26
C GLY A 7 -21.70 11.45 10.66
N VAL A 8 -21.20 10.39 10.03
CA VAL A 8 -20.01 10.51 9.17
C VAL A 8 -20.39 11.11 7.82
N PRO A 9 -19.54 11.96 7.21
CA PRO A 9 -19.73 12.42 5.84
C PRO A 9 -19.87 11.25 4.86
N ALA A 10 -20.67 11.44 3.82
CA ALA A 10 -20.83 10.45 2.77
C ALA A 10 -19.46 10.05 2.16
N GLY A 11 -19.23 8.74 2.00
CA GLY A 11 -17.98 8.21 1.45
C GLY A 11 -16.81 8.09 2.45
N GLN A 12 -16.94 8.58 3.69
CA GLN A 12 -15.86 8.46 4.67
C GLN A 12 -15.69 7.02 5.20
N ARG A 13 -16.77 6.22 5.26
CA ARG A 13 -16.73 4.84 5.78
C ARG A 13 -17.29 3.85 4.77
N HIS A 14 -16.57 2.74 4.60
CA HIS A 14 -17.00 1.57 3.83
C HIS A 14 -16.98 0.31 4.69
N ALA A 15 -17.90 -0.61 4.44
CA ALA A 15 -17.94 -1.88 5.14
C ALA A 15 -16.71 -2.73 4.78
N ARG A 16 -16.04 -3.31 5.79
CA ARG A 16 -14.90 -4.20 5.54
C ARG A 16 -15.34 -5.48 4.84
N LYS A 17 -14.50 -5.97 3.93
CA LYS A 17 -14.66 -7.30 3.34
C LYS A 17 -14.44 -8.38 4.41
N ARG A 18 -15.46 -9.22 4.68
CA ARG A 18 -15.37 -10.35 5.63
C ARG A 18 -15.31 -11.68 4.88
N LEU A 19 -14.17 -12.36 4.94
CA LEU A 19 -13.95 -13.65 4.28
C LEU A 19 -14.50 -14.81 5.15
N GLY A 20 -14.90 -15.92 4.51
CA GLY A 20 -15.31 -17.14 5.22
C GLY A 20 -16.62 -17.01 6.00
N ARG A 21 -17.61 -16.25 5.47
CA ARG A 21 -18.92 -16.01 6.10
C ARG A 21 -20.06 -16.54 5.23
N GLY A 22 -19.99 -17.82 4.88
CA GLY A 22 -21.02 -18.51 4.09
C GLY A 22 -21.01 -18.17 2.59
N MET A 23 -21.85 -18.86 1.83
CA MET A 23 -21.91 -18.72 0.36
C MET A 23 -22.51 -17.38 -0.08
N GLY A 24 -23.49 -16.84 0.66
CA GLY A 24 -24.09 -15.53 0.36
C GLY A 24 -23.10 -14.36 0.41
N SER A 25 -21.95 -14.54 1.08
CA SER A 25 -20.86 -13.57 1.05
C SER A 25 -20.03 -13.58 -0.25
N GLY A 26 -20.17 -14.59 -1.11
CA GLY A 26 -19.30 -14.85 -2.28
C GLY A 26 -17.88 -15.34 -1.92
N HIS A 27 -17.52 -15.35 -0.64
CA HIS A 27 -16.17 -15.65 -0.15
C HIS A 27 -16.16 -16.81 0.86
N GLY A 28 -17.16 -17.70 0.78
CA GLY A 28 -17.36 -18.80 1.73
C GLY A 28 -16.31 -19.90 1.62
N LYS A 29 -16.42 -20.73 0.58
CA LYS A 29 -15.72 -22.02 0.47
C LYS A 29 -14.19 -21.91 0.51
N THR A 30 -13.62 -21.01 -0.27
CA THR A 30 -12.15 -20.90 -0.42
C THR A 30 -11.59 -19.62 0.18
N SER A 31 -12.43 -18.74 0.75
CA SER A 31 -12.03 -17.42 1.23
C SER A 31 -11.17 -16.64 0.21
N ALA A 32 -11.51 -16.78 -1.08
CA ALA A 32 -10.77 -16.24 -2.24
C ALA A 32 -9.33 -16.74 -2.44
N ARG A 33 -8.93 -17.86 -1.81
CA ARG A 33 -7.58 -18.45 -1.96
C ARG A 33 -7.50 -19.61 -2.96
N GLY A 34 -8.63 -20.05 -3.51
CA GLY A 34 -8.70 -21.24 -4.36
C GLY A 34 -8.68 -22.57 -3.59
N HIS A 35 -8.69 -23.69 -4.31
CA HIS A 35 -8.79 -25.04 -3.72
C HIS A 35 -7.44 -25.65 -3.29
N LYS A 36 -6.38 -25.34 -4.02
CA LYS A 36 -5.05 -25.95 -3.88
C LYS A 36 -3.96 -24.90 -4.13
N GLY A 37 -2.70 -25.33 -4.02
CA GLY A 37 -1.52 -24.49 -4.21
C GLY A 37 -0.91 -24.05 -2.89
N GLN A 38 0.37 -23.68 -2.94
CA GLN A 38 1.14 -23.33 -1.75
C GLN A 38 0.44 -22.22 -0.94
N MET A 39 -0.04 -21.15 -1.58
CA MET A 39 -0.71 -20.01 -0.91
C MET A 39 -2.11 -20.31 -0.33
N SER A 40 -2.71 -21.45 -0.69
CA SER A 40 -4.01 -21.86 -0.13
C SER A 40 -3.90 -22.42 1.30
N ARG A 41 -2.69 -22.84 1.71
CA ARG A 41 -2.41 -23.48 2.99
C ARG A 41 -2.13 -22.45 4.10
N SER A 42 -2.46 -22.80 5.35
CA SER A 42 -2.15 -21.98 6.52
C SER A 42 -0.65 -21.79 6.69
N GLY A 43 -0.22 -20.57 7.09
CA GLY A 43 1.19 -20.25 7.33
C GLY A 43 2.04 -20.12 6.06
N SER A 44 1.46 -20.37 4.89
CA SER A 44 2.19 -20.32 3.64
C SER A 44 2.44 -18.88 3.20
N ARG A 45 3.72 -18.52 3.10
CA ARG A 45 4.16 -17.23 2.57
C ARG A 45 5.52 -17.40 1.90
N HIS A 46 5.65 -16.96 0.66
CA HIS A 46 6.96 -16.79 0.03
C HIS A 46 7.61 -15.48 0.51
N LYS A 47 8.93 -15.46 0.62
CA LYS A 47 9.65 -14.21 0.91
C LYS A 47 9.48 -13.25 -0.28
N ARG A 48 9.28 -11.96 0.00
CA ARG A 48 9.30 -10.93 -1.04
C ARG A 48 10.67 -10.98 -1.74
N GLY A 49 10.67 -11.01 -3.08
CA GLY A 49 11.90 -11.16 -3.88
C GLY A 49 12.39 -12.61 -4.03
N PHE A 50 11.59 -13.62 -3.66
CA PHE A 50 11.91 -15.02 -3.98
C PHE A 50 11.50 -15.35 -5.42
N GLU A 51 12.47 -15.72 -6.26
CA GLU A 51 12.29 -16.07 -7.68
C GLU A 51 12.25 -17.59 -7.90
N GLY A 52 11.69 -18.37 -6.97
CA GLY A 52 11.44 -19.80 -7.18
C GLY A 52 12.68 -20.71 -7.11
N GLY A 53 13.73 -20.29 -6.42
CA GLY A 53 15.02 -20.99 -6.33
C GLY A 53 16.11 -20.35 -7.19
N GLN A 54 15.72 -19.45 -8.07
CA GLN A 54 16.63 -18.57 -8.79
C GLN A 54 17.26 -17.53 -7.84
N MET A 55 18.52 -17.14 -8.12
CA MET A 55 19.16 -16.05 -7.39
C MET A 55 18.39 -14.73 -7.62
N PRO A 56 17.94 -14.03 -6.56
CA PRO A 56 17.14 -12.81 -6.72
C PRO A 56 17.86 -11.70 -7.49
N LEU A 57 17.12 -10.90 -8.24
CA LEU A 57 17.62 -9.80 -9.08
C LEU A 57 18.57 -8.85 -8.34
N GLN A 58 18.26 -8.48 -7.10
CA GLN A 58 19.09 -7.60 -6.26
C GLN A 58 20.50 -8.14 -5.96
N ARG A 59 20.71 -9.46 -6.11
CA ARG A 59 22.03 -10.09 -5.97
C ARG A 59 22.76 -10.23 -7.30
N ARG A 60 22.02 -10.20 -8.42
CA ARG A 60 22.57 -10.30 -9.78
C ARG A 60 23.08 -8.97 -10.29
N LEU A 61 22.37 -7.90 -9.95
CA LEU A 61 22.73 -6.56 -10.37
C LEU A 61 23.92 -6.05 -9.54
N PRO A 62 24.94 -5.47 -10.19
CA PRO A 62 26.05 -4.86 -9.47
C PRO A 62 25.56 -3.63 -8.69
N LYS A 63 26.10 -3.42 -7.49
CA LYS A 63 25.98 -2.12 -6.81
C LYS A 63 26.86 -1.12 -7.56
N ARG A 64 26.28 -0.03 -8.04
CA ARG A 64 27.00 1.01 -8.81
C ARG A 64 26.79 2.38 -8.18
N GLY A 65 27.85 3.18 -8.15
CA GLY A 65 27.84 4.58 -7.70
C GLY A 65 27.87 4.77 -6.18
N PHE A 66 27.75 6.03 -5.77
CA PHE A 66 27.61 6.47 -4.39
C PHE A 66 26.58 7.63 -4.34
N VAL A 67 25.93 7.82 -3.20
CA VAL A 67 25.01 8.95 -2.99
C VAL A 67 25.78 10.09 -2.32
N SER A 68 25.89 11.23 -2.98
CA SER A 68 26.47 12.45 -2.40
C SER A 68 25.49 13.10 -1.41
N HIS A 69 25.99 13.62 -0.29
CA HIS A 69 25.18 14.30 0.73
C HIS A 69 24.77 15.74 0.37
N ARG A 70 25.14 16.25 -0.82
CA ARG A 70 24.75 17.61 -1.24
C ARG A 70 23.25 17.67 -1.46
N ARG A 71 22.59 18.62 -0.79
CA ARG A 71 21.17 18.94 -0.98
C ARG A 71 21.07 20.40 -1.44
N SER A 72 20.35 20.62 -2.53
CA SER A 72 19.88 21.94 -2.94
C SER A 72 18.41 22.05 -2.53
N GLU A 73 18.04 23.22 -2.02
CA GLU A 73 16.64 23.59 -1.86
C GLU A 73 16.25 24.43 -3.08
N GLU A 74 15.15 24.08 -3.72
CA GLU A 74 14.68 24.73 -4.95
C GLU A 74 13.26 25.24 -4.72
N VAL A 75 13.04 26.52 -5.03
CA VAL A 75 11.72 27.15 -4.94
C VAL A 75 11.26 27.50 -6.35
N ARG A 76 10.00 27.21 -6.64
CA ARG A 76 9.40 27.58 -7.94
C ARG A 76 9.02 29.05 -7.92
N LEU A 77 9.22 29.73 -9.05
CA LEU A 77 8.85 31.15 -9.20
C LEU A 77 7.34 31.40 -8.97
N SER A 78 6.50 30.40 -9.27
CA SER A 78 5.05 30.45 -8.97
C SER A 78 4.76 30.58 -7.48
N ASP A 79 5.57 29.95 -6.63
CA ASP A 79 5.35 29.89 -5.19
C ASP A 79 5.84 31.19 -4.54
N LEU A 80 6.90 31.80 -5.11
CA LEU A 80 7.40 33.13 -4.74
C LEU A 80 6.39 34.25 -5.05
N ALA A 81 5.69 34.16 -6.18
CA ALA A 81 4.71 35.18 -6.58
C ALA A 81 3.47 35.24 -5.68
N LEU A 82 3.22 34.21 -4.87
CA LEU A 82 2.12 34.14 -3.90
C LEU A 82 2.49 34.77 -2.55
N VAL A 83 3.77 35.10 -2.34
CA VAL A 83 4.24 35.74 -1.12
C VAL A 83 4.07 37.24 -1.27
N ASN A 84 3.24 37.84 -0.41
CA ASN A 84 3.15 39.30 -0.31
C ASN A 84 4.44 39.79 0.35
N GLY A 85 5.20 40.65 -0.33
CA GLY A 85 6.37 41.30 0.27
C GLY A 85 5.93 42.24 1.37
N ASP A 86 6.53 42.13 2.56
CA ASP A 86 6.40 43.15 3.59
C ASP A 86 7.07 44.44 3.10
N GLN A 87 6.39 45.59 3.27
CA GLN A 87 7.01 46.91 3.08
C GLN A 87 8.10 47.16 4.12
#